data_AF-A0A5M9M7L0-F1
#
_entry.id   AF-A0A5M9M7L0-F1
#
_cell.length_a   1.000
_cell.length_b   1.000
_cell.length_c   1.000
_cell.angle_alpha   90.00
_cell.angle_beta   90.00
_cell.angle_gamma   90.00
#
_symmetry.space_group_name_H-M   'P 1'
#
loop_
_entity.id
_entity.type
_entity.pdbx_description
1 polymer ?
#
loop_
_entity_poly.entity_id
_entity_poly.type
_entity_poly.pdbx_seq_one_letter_code
_entity_poly.pdbx_strand_id
1 'polypeptide(L)'
;MDPRITDRNSLVVNIGRALEALTGGVCTATTHRGVSLGPRFSIPVFRGMSLDLSAENISLKIPEHIRDLVRDEKIRSDAEATFNQMYKGRIGEGTFIHRITSHQDVGRRWYPEVLAWALGEYEKHDCIEVD
;
A
#
# COMPACT_ATOMS: atom_id res chain seq x y z
N MET A 1 -1.53 3.98 -18.55
CA MET A 1 -1.99 5.31 -18.16
C MET A 1 -3.50 5.24 -18.12
N ASP A 2 -4.16 5.76 -17.08
CA ASP A 2 -5.63 5.78 -17.05
C ASP A 2 -6.13 6.51 -18.31
N PRO A 3 -6.96 5.89 -19.17
CA PRO A 3 -7.43 6.49 -20.42
C PRO A 3 -8.23 7.78 -20.21
N ARG A 4 -8.65 8.08 -18.98
CA ARG A 4 -9.28 9.35 -18.59
C ARG A 4 -8.30 10.51 -18.50
N ILE A 5 -7.00 10.24 -18.30
CA ILE A 5 -5.96 11.28 -18.25
C ILE A 5 -5.58 11.65 -19.69
N THR A 6 -6.31 12.61 -20.24
CA THR A 6 -6.23 13.00 -21.67
C THR A 6 -5.53 14.34 -21.90
N ASP A 7 -5.28 15.11 -20.85
CA ASP A 7 -4.72 16.47 -20.95
C ASP A 7 -3.25 16.54 -20.49
N ARG A 8 -2.49 17.46 -21.08
CA ARG A 8 -1.06 17.67 -20.79
C ARG A 8 -0.80 18.54 -19.55
N ASN A 9 -1.84 19.11 -18.93
CA ASN A 9 -1.77 19.97 -17.75
C ASN A 9 -2.41 19.31 -16.51
N SER A 10 -2.34 17.98 -16.42
CA SER A 10 -2.83 17.22 -15.26
C SER A 10 -1.81 17.16 -14.13
N LEU A 11 -2.31 17.28 -12.89
CA LEU A 11 -1.62 16.85 -11.68
C LEU A 11 -2.12 15.46 -11.29
N VAL A 12 -1.22 14.47 -11.25
CA VAL A 12 -1.56 13.12 -10.77
C VAL A 12 -1.19 13.00 -9.31
N VAL A 13 -2.18 12.74 -8.46
CA VAL A 13 -1.99 12.40 -7.05
C VAL A 13 -2.12 10.90 -6.90
N ASN A 14 -1.04 10.24 -6.49
CA ASN A 14 -1.09 8.82 -6.13
C ASN A 14 -1.24 8.67 -4.63
N ILE A 15 -2.00 7.66 -4.22
CA ILE A 15 -2.24 7.32 -2.82
C ILE A 15 -1.61 5.96 -2.50
N GLY A 16 -1.24 5.77 -1.24
CA GLY A 16 -0.64 4.52 -0.79
C GLY A 16 -1.68 3.43 -0.47
N ARG A 17 -1.28 2.17 -0.59
CA ARG A 17 -2.08 0.96 -0.25
C ARG A 17 -2.67 0.99 1.16
N ALA A 18 -2.02 1.71 2.07
CA ALA A 18 -2.53 1.94 3.41
C ALA A 18 -3.87 2.69 3.44
N LEU A 19 -4.01 3.77 2.66
CA LEU A 19 -5.27 4.53 2.59
C LEU A 19 -6.36 3.72 1.88
N GLU A 20 -5.98 2.92 0.88
CA GLU A 20 -6.90 2.00 0.22
C GLU A 20 -7.53 1.02 1.20
N ALA A 21 -6.71 0.34 2.02
CA ALA A 21 -7.20 -0.58 3.02
C ALA A 21 -8.10 0.11 4.06
N LEU A 22 -7.71 1.29 4.55
CA LEU A 22 -8.55 2.08 5.47
C LEU A 22 -9.92 2.42 4.90
N THR A 23 -9.99 2.63 3.59
CA THR A 23 -11.22 3.08 2.91
C THR A 23 -12.06 1.92 2.38
N GLY A 24 -11.61 0.68 2.55
CA GLY A 24 -12.27 -0.50 1.96
C GLY A 24 -12.36 -0.40 0.44
N GLY A 25 -11.29 0.08 -0.20
CA GLY A 25 -11.19 0.16 -1.65
C GLY A 25 -11.74 1.43 -2.30
N VAL A 26 -12.39 2.35 -1.55
CA VAL A 26 -12.93 3.60 -2.11
C VAL A 26 -11.84 4.48 -2.71
N CYS A 27 -10.67 4.52 -2.07
CA CYS A 27 -9.50 5.16 -2.65
C CYS A 27 -8.51 4.07 -3.08
N THR A 28 -8.59 3.61 -4.34
CA THR A 28 -7.70 2.56 -4.82
C THR A 28 -6.29 3.06 -5.12
N ALA A 29 -5.27 2.43 -4.54
CA ALA A 29 -3.88 2.75 -4.82
C ALA A 29 -3.46 2.20 -6.18
N THR A 30 -2.53 2.89 -6.84
CA THR A 30 -1.99 2.44 -8.12
C THR A 30 -0.49 2.25 -8.04
N THR A 31 0.01 1.17 -8.64
CA THR A 31 1.46 0.95 -8.75
C THR A 31 2.03 1.87 -9.82
N HIS A 32 2.95 2.73 -9.42
CA HIS A 32 3.66 3.61 -10.36
C HIS A 32 4.53 2.76 -11.31
N ARG A 33 4.19 2.72 -12.60
CA ARG A 33 4.99 2.08 -13.64
C ARG A 33 5.71 3.16 -14.45
N GLY A 34 7.04 3.09 -14.51
CA GLY A 34 7.86 4.02 -15.28
C GLY A 34 7.81 3.71 -16.77
N VAL A 35 7.25 4.63 -17.55
CA VAL A 35 7.45 4.69 -19.01
C VAL A 35 8.00 6.08 -19.29
N SER A 36 9.17 6.18 -19.90
CA SER A 36 9.80 7.46 -20.22
C SER A 36 9.00 8.17 -21.31
N LEU A 37 8.20 9.17 -20.92
CA LEU A 37 7.38 9.98 -21.82
C LEU A 37 7.84 11.46 -21.86
N GLY A 38 9.06 11.74 -21.37
CA GLY A 38 9.60 13.09 -21.21
C GLY A 38 9.87 13.48 -19.75
N PRO A 39 10.27 14.73 -19.47
CA PRO A 39 10.58 15.22 -18.13
C PRO A 39 9.36 15.11 -17.21
N ARG A 40 9.56 14.60 -15.99
CA ARG A 40 8.53 14.52 -14.94
C ARG A 40 9.03 15.19 -13.68
N PHE A 41 8.22 16.06 -13.11
CA PHE A 41 8.42 16.60 -11.77
C PHE A 41 7.55 15.80 -10.81
N SER A 42 8.15 15.21 -9.79
CA SER A 42 7.43 14.52 -8.72
C SER A 42 7.80 15.18 -7.40
N ILE A 43 6.78 15.65 -6.68
CA ILE A 43 6.93 16.26 -5.37
C ILE A 43 6.49 15.20 -4.36
N PRO A 44 7.39 14.66 -3.53
CA PRO A 44 7.01 13.68 -2.54
C PRO A 44 6.23 14.37 -1.40
N VAL A 45 5.00 13.92 -1.16
CA VAL A 45 4.18 14.36 -0.03
C VAL A 45 4.03 13.19 0.92
N PHE A 46 4.52 13.34 2.16
CA PHE A 46 4.42 12.30 3.18
C PHE A 46 3.44 12.72 4.26
N ARG A 47 2.21 12.20 4.18
CA ARG A 47 1.24 12.25 5.28
C ARG A 47 0.84 10.82 5.65
N GLY A 48 1.53 10.28 6.64
CA GLY A 48 1.29 8.93 7.14
C GLY A 48 0.17 8.87 8.18
N MET A 49 -0.28 7.65 8.44
CA MET A 49 -1.12 7.32 9.59
C MET A 49 -0.28 7.30 10.87
N SER A 50 -0.93 7.31 12.04
CA SER A 50 -0.22 7.08 13.30
C SER A 50 0.44 5.70 13.30
N LEU A 51 1.69 5.63 13.78
CA LEU A 51 2.43 4.37 13.87
C LEU A 51 1.80 3.41 14.89
N ASP A 52 1.07 3.94 15.88
CA ASP A 52 0.40 3.15 16.92
C ASP A 52 -0.98 2.64 16.52
N LEU A 53 -1.47 3.05 15.34
CA LEU A 53 -2.76 2.63 14.84
C LEU A 53 -2.73 1.12 14.56
N SER A 54 -3.77 0.40 14.96
CA SER A 54 -3.97 -1.03 14.66
C SER A 54 -5.30 -1.23 13.92
N ALA A 55 -5.44 -2.35 13.22
CA ALA A 55 -6.67 -2.69 12.49
C ALA A 55 -7.93 -2.60 13.37
N GLU A 56 -7.84 -3.04 14.63
CA GLU A 56 -8.92 -2.99 15.62
C GLU A 56 -9.34 -1.57 16.00
N ASN A 57 -8.40 -0.62 15.92
CA ASN A 57 -8.61 0.78 16.28
C ASN A 57 -8.97 1.65 15.07
N ILE A 58 -9.03 1.07 13.87
CA ILE A 58 -9.42 1.74 12.65
C ILE A 58 -10.93 1.67 12.50
N SER A 59 -11.59 2.83 12.54
CA SER A 59 -13.00 2.95 12.14
C SER A 59 -13.16 4.18 11.25
N LEU A 60 -13.29 3.95 9.95
CA LEU A 60 -13.60 4.99 8.97
C LEU A 60 -15.01 4.77 8.42
N LYS A 61 -15.96 5.62 8.82
CA LYS A 61 -17.32 5.60 8.30
C LYS A 61 -17.40 6.47 7.05
N ILE A 62 -17.21 5.86 5.88
CA ILE A 62 -17.40 6.53 4.60
C ILE A 62 -18.89 6.63 4.29
N PRO A 63 -19.43 7.84 4.04
CA PRO A 63 -20.83 8.04 3.66
C PRO A 63 -21.21 7.29 2.38
N GLU A 64 -22.46 6.82 2.30
CA GLU A 64 -22.92 6.00 1.17
C GLU A 64 -22.79 6.72 -0.19
N HIS A 65 -23.16 7.99 -0.25
CA HIS A 65 -23.05 8.79 -1.49
C HIS A 65 -21.62 8.90 -2.03
N ILE A 66 -20.59 8.67 -1.20
CA ILE A 66 -19.19 8.60 -1.65
C ILE A 66 -18.85 7.21 -2.16
N ARG A 67 -19.35 6.15 -1.49
CA ARG A 67 -19.19 4.75 -1.94
C ARG A 67 -19.84 4.53 -3.30
N ASP A 68 -20.97 5.18 -3.54
CA ASP A 68 -21.69 5.10 -4.82
C ASP A 68 -20.87 5.65 -6.00
N LEU A 69 -19.93 6.59 -5.76
CA LEU A 69 -19.09 7.16 -6.83
C LEU A 69 -18.13 6.14 -7.46
N VAL A 70 -17.82 5.05 -6.75
CA VAL A 70 -16.81 4.05 -7.16
C VAL A 70 -17.41 2.65 -7.33
N ARG A 71 -18.74 2.52 -7.25
CA ARG A 71 -19.44 1.23 -7.21
C ARG A 71 -19.19 0.35 -8.45
N ASP A 72 -19.01 0.99 -9.61
CA ASP A 72 -18.76 0.31 -10.89
C ASP A 72 -17.27 0.12 -11.18
N GLU A 73 -16.37 0.69 -10.37
CA GLU A 73 -14.93 0.58 -10.52
C GLU A 73 -14.42 -0.73 -9.90
N LYS A 74 -14.43 -1.82 -10.68
CA LYS A 74 -13.77 -3.08 -10.29
C LYS A 74 -12.27 -3.01 -10.53
N ILE A 75 -11.55 -2.33 -9.65
CA ILE A 75 -10.09 -2.38 -9.65
C ILE A 75 -9.66 -3.62 -8.86
N ARG A 76 -9.04 -4.58 -9.54
CA ARG A 76 -8.39 -5.71 -8.86
C ARG A 76 -7.17 -5.18 -8.11
N SER A 77 -7.28 -5.14 -6.79
CA SER A 77 -6.19 -4.76 -5.91
C SER A 77 -6.04 -5.81 -4.81
N ASP A 78 -4.82 -6.27 -4.61
CA ASP A 78 -4.39 -7.11 -3.51
C ASP A 78 -3.99 -6.28 -2.28
N ALA A 79 -4.19 -4.95 -2.33
CA ALA A 79 -3.78 -4.04 -1.28
C ALA A 79 -4.36 -4.39 0.08
N GLU A 80 -5.63 -4.79 0.12
CA GLU A 80 -6.30 -5.17 1.37
C GLU A 80 -5.71 -6.47 1.95
N ALA A 81 -5.42 -7.48 1.11
CA ALA A 81 -4.78 -8.73 1.55
C ALA A 81 -3.36 -8.48 2.05
N THR A 82 -2.53 -7.76 1.28
CA THR A 82 -1.17 -7.38 1.69
C THR A 82 -1.18 -6.48 2.92
N PHE A 83 -2.16 -5.59 3.05
CA PHE A 83 -2.30 -4.73 4.21
C PHE A 83 -2.66 -5.57 5.44
N ASN A 84 -3.70 -6.39 5.35
CA ASN A 84 -4.11 -7.24 6.47
C ASN A 84 -3.03 -8.25 6.87
N GLN A 85 -2.17 -8.67 5.93
CA GLN A 85 -1.02 -9.55 6.20
C GLN A 85 0.17 -8.81 6.81
N MET A 86 0.60 -7.68 6.24
CA MET A 86 1.76 -6.91 6.73
C MET A 86 1.44 -6.11 8.00
N TYR A 87 0.19 -5.77 8.24
CA TYR A 87 -0.24 -4.95 9.37
C TYR A 87 -1.11 -5.73 10.37
N LYS A 88 -0.81 -7.03 10.60
CA LYS A 88 -1.41 -7.87 11.69
C LYS A 88 -1.13 -7.36 13.13
N GLY A 89 -0.77 -6.09 13.28
CA GLY A 89 -0.43 -5.43 14.52
C GLY A 89 -0.54 -3.92 14.34
N ARG A 90 0.49 -3.18 14.74
CA ARG A 90 0.54 -1.73 14.55
C ARG A 90 1.04 -1.35 13.16
N ILE A 91 0.56 -0.22 12.64
CA ILE A 91 1.01 0.34 11.35
C ILE A 91 2.53 0.52 11.31
N GLY A 92 3.13 0.95 12.43
CA GLY A 92 4.57 1.14 12.54
C GLY A 92 5.36 -0.15 12.36
N GLU A 93 4.87 -1.27 12.91
CA GLU A 93 5.50 -2.58 12.78
C GLU A 93 5.46 -3.04 11.33
N GLY A 94 4.30 -3.01 10.67
CA GLY A 94 4.19 -3.37 9.26
C GLY A 94 5.03 -2.47 8.35
N THR A 95 5.10 -1.17 8.65
CA THR A 95 5.97 -0.22 7.92
C THR A 95 7.45 -0.59 8.08
N PHE A 96 7.86 -0.95 9.29
CA PHE A 96 9.22 -1.37 9.58
C PHE A 96 9.57 -2.66 8.83
N ILE A 97 8.71 -3.68 8.91
CA ILE A 97 8.90 -4.96 8.20
C ILE A 97 8.99 -4.73 6.69
N HIS A 98 8.10 -3.93 6.11
CA HIS A 98 8.15 -3.59 4.68
C HIS A 98 9.47 -2.89 4.29
N ARG A 99 10.00 -2.02 5.15
CA ARG A 99 11.26 -1.31 4.87
C ARG A 99 12.45 -2.24 4.87
N ILE A 100 12.55 -3.14 5.85
CA ILE A 100 13.67 -4.08 5.95
C ILE A 100 13.64 -5.12 4.83
N THR A 101 12.46 -5.58 4.38
CA THR A 101 12.35 -6.55 3.29
C THR A 101 12.61 -5.91 1.93
N SER A 102 12.27 -4.63 1.76
CA SER A 102 12.58 -3.85 0.55
C SER A 102 14.06 -3.46 0.43
N HIS A 103 14.78 -3.30 1.56
CA HIS A 103 16.19 -2.90 1.61
C HIS A 103 16.98 -3.93 2.43
N GLN A 104 17.08 -5.14 1.88
CA GLN A 104 17.65 -6.29 2.60
C GLN A 104 19.13 -6.11 2.97
N ASP A 105 19.88 -5.28 2.26
CA ASP A 105 21.25 -4.90 2.62
C ASP A 105 21.28 -4.12 3.95
N VAL A 106 20.38 -3.14 4.11
CA VAL A 106 20.20 -2.40 5.37
C VAL A 106 19.67 -3.33 6.45
N GLY A 107 18.68 -4.16 6.13
CA GLY A 107 18.11 -5.16 7.04
C GLY A 107 19.17 -6.13 7.57
N ARG A 108 20.01 -6.70 6.70
CA ARG A 108 21.11 -7.60 7.09
C ARG A 108 22.13 -6.93 8.01
N ARG A 109 22.41 -5.64 7.80
CA ARG A 109 23.41 -4.91 8.58
C ARG A 109 22.92 -4.56 9.99
N TRP A 110 21.66 -4.13 10.12
CA TRP A 110 21.18 -3.51 11.37
C TRP A 110 20.15 -4.36 12.12
N TYR A 111 19.41 -5.22 11.41
CA TYR A 111 18.33 -6.04 11.98
C TYR A 111 18.31 -7.46 11.37
N PRO A 112 19.43 -8.21 11.41
CA PRO A 112 19.57 -9.48 10.69
C PRO A 112 18.53 -10.53 11.11
N GLU A 113 18.22 -10.61 12.40
CA GLU A 113 17.23 -11.56 12.93
C GLU A 113 15.80 -11.22 12.47
N VAL A 114 15.45 -9.92 12.49
CA VAL A 114 14.12 -9.47 12.04
C VAL A 114 13.95 -9.70 10.55
N LEU A 115 15.00 -9.46 9.75
CA LEU A 115 14.98 -9.74 8.32
C LEU A 115 14.80 -11.24 8.04
N ALA A 116 15.55 -12.10 8.75
CA ALA A 116 15.44 -13.55 8.59
C ALA A 116 14.04 -14.05 8.94
N TRP A 117 13.48 -13.58 10.06
CA TRP A 117 12.09 -13.87 10.44
C TRP A 117 11.10 -13.38 9.38
N ALA A 118 11.20 -12.12 8.94
CA ALA A 118 10.28 -11.55 7.99
C ALA A 118 10.26 -12.33 6.67
N LEU A 119 11.44 -12.65 6.11
CA LEU A 119 11.54 -13.44 4.87
C LEU A 119 10.99 -14.86 5.05
N GLY A 120 11.23 -15.49 6.20
CA GLY A 120 10.69 -16.82 6.49
C GLY A 120 9.16 -16.83 6.64
N GLU A 121 8.56 -15.76 7.15
CA GLU A 121 7.09 -15.63 7.20
C GLU A 121 6.49 -15.42 5.80
N TYR A 122 7.16 -14.66 4.92
CA TYR A 122 6.74 -14.52 3.51
C TYR A 122 6.68 -15.88 2.79
N GLU A 123 7.72 -16.70 2.94
CA GLU A 123 7.80 -18.02 2.29
C GLU A 123 6.69 -18.97 2.75
N LYS A 124 6.33 -18.95 4.04
CA LYS A 124 5.22 -19.78 4.56
C LYS A 124 3.87 -19.40 3.97
N HIS A 125 3.68 -18.14 3.62
CA HIS A 125 2.39 -17.65 3.11
C HIS A 125 2.23 -17.87 1.60
N ASP A 126 3.30 -17.76 0.82
CA ASP A 126 3.29 -18.14 -0.60
C ASP A 126 2.93 -19.62 -0.79
N CYS A 127 3.32 -20.50 0.13
CA CYS A 127 2.96 -21.93 0.07
C CYS A 127 1.48 -22.24 0.33
N ILE A 128 0.69 -21.30 0.89
CA ILE A 128 -0.72 -21.54 1.25
C ILE A 128 -1.66 -21.06 0.12
N GLU A 129 -1.21 -20.20 -0.79
CA GLU A 129 -2.01 -19.72 -1.93
C GLU A 129 -1.89 -20.62 -3.19
N VAL A 130 -1.15 -21.72 -3.14
CA VAL A 130 -0.93 -22.66 -4.27
C VAL A 130 -1.69 -23.99 -4.19
N ASP A 131 -2.55 -24.18 -3.18
CA ASP A 131 -3.43 -25.36 -3.03
C ASP A 131 -4.92 -25.00 -3.15
#